data_AF-A0A0Q5ZRN7-F1
#
_entry.id   AF-A0A0Q5ZRN7-F1
#
_cell.length_a   1.000
_cell.length_b   1.000
_cell.length_c   1.000
_cell.angle_alpha   90.00
_cell.angle_beta   90.00
_cell.angle_gamma   90.00
#
_symmetry.space_group_name_H-M   'P 1'
#
loop_
_entity.id
_entity.type
_entity.pdbx_description
1 polymer ?
#
loop_
_entity_poly.entity_id
_entity_poly.type
_entity_poly.pdbx_seq_one_letter_code
_entity_poly.pdbx_strand_id
1 'polypeptide(L)'
;MSKPIPDKAEIALEYPDKFYVGTFEHSSRFEARLDGSGVTVVLQHPGATDERKSVHLHINFGLLAGILRDLAGSVAGIPKDDIAHREQLAEALDELRRALGTN
;
A
#
# COMPACT_ATOMS: atom_id res chain seq x y z
N MET A 1 2.81 -13.81 -6.57
CA MET A 1 3.97 -14.06 -5.69
C MET A 1 4.25 -12.79 -4.92
N SER A 2 4.42 -12.86 -3.60
CA SER A 2 4.74 -11.68 -2.78
C SER A 2 6.17 -11.20 -3.03
N LYS A 3 6.41 -9.90 -2.92
CA LYS A 3 7.70 -9.24 -3.14
C LYS A 3 8.23 -8.63 -1.83
N PRO A 4 9.55 -8.44 -1.65
CA PRO A 4 10.06 -7.67 -0.50
C PRO A 4 9.45 -6.27 -0.46
N ILE A 5 9.24 -5.73 0.75
CA ILE A 5 8.83 -4.32 0.89
C ILE A 5 10.04 -3.44 0.51
N PRO A 6 9.86 -2.45 -0.39
CA PRO A 6 10.96 -1.59 -0.85
C PRO A 6 11.41 -0.57 0.21
N ASP A 7 10.58 -0.29 1.21
CA ASP A 7 10.86 0.61 2.32
C ASP A 7 10.11 0.13 3.60
N LYS A 8 9.31 1.00 4.23
CA LYS A 8 8.61 0.76 5.49
C LYS A 8 7.11 0.98 5.35
N ALA A 9 6.32 0.16 6.04
CA ALA A 9 4.91 0.38 6.28
C ALA A 9 4.63 0.34 7.79
N GLU A 10 3.96 1.37 8.29
CA GLU A 10 3.43 1.41 9.66
C GLU A 10 1.92 1.23 9.60
N ILE A 11 1.41 0.28 10.38
CA ILE A 11 -0.02 -0.03 10.45
C ILE A 11 -0.50 0.19 11.87
N ALA A 12 -1.54 1.01 12.01
CA ALA A 12 -2.31 1.15 13.24
C ALA A 12 -3.77 0.79 12.94
N LEU A 13 -4.33 -0.09 13.77
CA LEU A 13 -5.74 -0.47 13.74
C LEU A 13 -6.35 -0.17 15.11
N GLU A 14 -7.24 0.81 15.11
CA GLU A 14 -7.90 1.29 16.33
C GLU A 14 -9.38 0.90 16.30
N TYR A 15 -9.78 0.10 17.28
CA TYR A 15 -11.17 -0.15 17.63
C TYR A 15 -11.43 0.40 19.04
N PRO A 16 -12.69 0.62 19.43
CA PRO A 16 -13.01 1.22 20.73
C PRO A 16 -12.35 0.55 21.94
N ASP A 17 -12.06 -0.75 21.87
CA ASP A 17 -11.47 -1.56 22.94
C ASP A 17 -10.12 -2.18 22.57
N LYS A 18 -9.62 -1.96 21.34
CA LYS A 18 -8.41 -2.64 20.83
C LYS A 18 -7.55 -1.69 20.02
N PHE A 19 -6.27 -1.73 20.31
CA PHE A 19 -5.26 -1.02 19.54
C PHE A 19 -4.19 -2.00 19.09
N TYR A 20 -4.05 -2.18 17.78
CA TYR A 20 -2.98 -2.96 17.18
C TYR A 20 -2.07 -2.03 16.38
N VAL A 21 -0.79 -2.05 16.68
CA VAL A 21 0.22 -1.31 15.94
C VAL A 21 1.35 -2.24 15.53
N GLY A 22 1.89 -2.04 14.33
CA GLY A 22 3.02 -2.82 13.87
C GLY A 22 3.68 -2.22 12.65
N THR A 23 4.96 -2.54 12.50
CA THR A 23 5.79 -2.13 11.37
C THR A 23 6.11 -3.33 10.50
N PHE A 24 6.15 -3.10 9.19
CA PHE A 24 6.71 -3.98 8.17
C PHE A 24 7.85 -3.24 7.44
N GLU A 25 9.01 -3.87 7.36
CA GLU A 25 10.24 -3.29 6.79
C GLU A 25 10.79 -4.21 5.69
N HIS A 26 12.02 -3.96 5.20
CA HIS A 26 12.67 -4.73 4.13
C HIS A 26 12.69 -6.26 4.29
N SER A 27 12.69 -6.77 5.54
CA SER A 27 12.59 -8.22 5.84
C SER A 27 11.17 -8.80 5.66
N SER A 28 10.19 -7.91 5.50
CA SER A 28 8.78 -8.23 5.27
C SER A 28 8.48 -8.28 3.78
N ARG A 29 7.29 -8.77 3.43
CA ARG A 29 6.83 -8.93 2.05
C ARG A 29 5.46 -8.29 1.86
N PHE A 30 5.18 -7.83 0.65
CA PHE A 30 3.86 -7.37 0.24
C PHE A 30 3.33 -8.11 -0.99
N GLU A 31 2.02 -8.09 -1.14
CA GLU A 31 1.31 -8.43 -2.37
C GLU A 31 0.18 -7.42 -2.58
N ALA A 32 0.00 -6.97 -3.82
CA ALA A 32 -1.11 -6.15 -4.24
C ALA A 32 -1.71 -6.73 -5.52
N ARG A 33 -3.04 -6.84 -5.58
CA ARG A 33 -3.75 -7.42 -6.72
C ARG A 33 -5.11 -6.76 -6.91
N LEU A 34 -5.47 -6.50 -8.17
CA LEU A 34 -6.84 -6.18 -8.59
C LEU A 34 -7.66 -7.48 -8.70
N ASP A 35 -8.85 -7.51 -8.12
CA ASP A 35 -9.81 -8.61 -8.24
C ASP A 35 -11.14 -8.12 -8.82
N GLY A 36 -12.17 -8.97 -8.86
CA GLY A 36 -13.46 -8.61 -9.46
C GLY A 36 -14.22 -7.48 -8.75
N SER A 37 -13.79 -7.06 -7.55
CA SER A 37 -14.49 -6.09 -6.71
C SER A 37 -13.63 -4.91 -6.24
N GLY A 38 -12.30 -5.06 -6.27
CA GLY A 38 -11.41 -4.04 -5.74
C GLY A 38 -9.94 -4.40 -5.83
N VAL A 39 -9.20 -3.95 -4.81
CA VAL A 39 -7.79 -4.25 -4.59
C VAL A 39 -7.63 -5.00 -3.29
N THR A 40 -6.93 -6.11 -3.34
CA THR A 40 -6.38 -6.79 -2.17
C THR A 40 -4.94 -6.33 -1.96
N VAL A 41 -4.61 -5.91 -0.73
CA VAL A 41 -3.24 -5.65 -0.26
C VAL A 41 -2.95 -6.56 0.92
N VAL A 42 -1.81 -7.26 0.87
CA VAL A 42 -1.32 -8.10 1.96
C VAL A 42 0.09 -7.65 2.33
N LEU A 43 0.30 -7.38 3.62
CA LEU A 43 1.63 -7.22 4.22
C LEU A 43 1.89 -8.42 5.12
N GLN A 44 3.09 -8.98 5.05
CA GLN A 44 3.48 -10.13 5.86
C GLN A 44 4.92 -10.01 6.35
N HIS A 45 5.14 -10.25 7.63
CA HIS A 45 6.45 -10.51 8.19
C HIS A 45 6.54 -12.02 8.43
N PRO A 46 7.37 -12.77 7.67
CA PRO A 46 7.54 -14.20 7.87
C PRO A 46 8.34 -14.45 9.16
N GLY A 47 8.09 -15.57 9.84
CA GLY A 47 8.78 -15.91 11.09
C GLY A 47 8.08 -17.03 11.84
N ALA A 48 8.57 -17.33 13.04
CA ALA A 48 7.90 -18.22 13.99
C ALA A 48 6.54 -17.64 14.43
N THR A 49 5.73 -18.43 15.13
CA THR A 49 4.34 -18.05 15.45
C THR A 49 4.24 -16.76 16.28
N ASP A 50 5.23 -16.51 17.12
CA ASP A 50 5.40 -15.34 17.98
C ASP A 50 5.98 -14.11 17.26
N GLU A 51 6.60 -14.30 16.09
CA GLU A 51 7.21 -13.22 15.29
C GLU A 51 6.36 -12.85 14.07
N ARG A 52 5.56 -13.80 13.56
CA ARG A 52 4.79 -13.64 12.33
C ARG A 52 3.72 -12.57 12.49
N LYS A 53 3.71 -11.60 11.58
CA LYS A 53 2.66 -10.57 11.47
C LYS A 53 2.07 -10.60 10.07
N SER A 54 0.77 -10.38 9.96
CA SER A 54 0.12 -10.23 8.66
C SER A 54 -1.04 -9.23 8.74
N VAL A 55 -1.12 -8.35 7.75
CA VAL A 55 -2.24 -7.43 7.55
C VAL A 55 -2.82 -7.70 6.18
N HIS A 56 -4.15 -7.88 6.12
CA HIS A 56 -4.90 -8.13 4.90
C HIS A 56 -5.95 -7.04 4.77
N LEU A 57 -5.88 -6.29 3.68
CA LEU A 57 -6.78 -5.19 3.40
C LEU A 57 -7.44 -5.43 2.04
N HIS A 58 -8.75 -5.25 1.98
CA HIS A 58 -9.50 -5.21 0.73
C HIS A 58 -10.18 -3.86 0.58
N ILE A 59 -9.97 -3.20 -0.56
CA ILE A 59 -10.49 -1.87 -0.86
C ILE A 59 -11.29 -1.94 -2.15
N ASN A 60 -12.58 -1.63 -2.10
CA ASN A 60 -13.41 -1.51 -3.30
C ASN A 60 -12.92 -0.39 -4.23
N PHE A 61 -13.12 -0.53 -5.54
CA PHE A 61 -12.63 0.43 -6.55
C PHE A 61 -13.05 1.89 -6.29
N GLY A 62 -14.28 2.11 -5.85
CA GLY A 62 -14.78 3.45 -5.55
C GLY A 62 -14.00 4.14 -4.43
N LEU A 63 -13.67 3.40 -3.37
CA LEU A 63 -12.88 3.92 -2.25
C LEU A 63 -11.43 4.18 -2.69
N LEU A 64 -10.82 3.25 -3.43
CA LEU A 64 -9.47 3.45 -3.96
C LEU A 64 -9.39 4.69 -4.85
N ALA A 65 -10.37 4.90 -5.73
CA ALA A 65 -10.44 6.10 -6.57
C ALA A 65 -10.59 7.39 -5.74
N GLY A 66 -11.34 7.34 -4.63
CA GLY A 66 -11.41 8.44 -3.67
C GLY A 66 -10.04 8.75 -3.04
N ILE A 67 -9.38 7.72 -2.50
CA ILE A 67 -8.04 7.84 -1.89
C ILE A 67 -7.04 8.47 -2.88
N LEU A 68 -7.01 8.00 -4.13
CA LEU A 68 -6.10 8.54 -5.15
C LEU A 68 -6.36 10.02 -5.46
N ARG A 69 -7.62 10.47 -5.45
CA ARG A 69 -7.97 11.88 -5.65
C ARG A 69 -7.52 12.75 -4.47
N ASP A 70 -7.73 12.27 -3.25
CA ASP A 70 -7.30 12.99 -2.05
C ASP A 70 -5.76 13.09 -1.99
N LEU A 71 -5.06 12.01 -2.32
CA LEU A 71 -3.60 11.99 -2.45
C LEU A 71 -3.09 12.98 -3.50
N ALA A 72 -3.76 13.08 -4.66
CA ALA A 72 -3.41 14.07 -5.68
C ALA A 72 -3.58 15.50 -5.16
N GLY A 73 -4.61 15.76 -4.35
CA GLY A 73 -4.82 17.05 -3.69
C GLY A 73 -3.75 17.38 -2.63
N SER A 74 -3.12 16.36 -2.03
CA SER A 74 -2.09 16.51 -1.00
C SER A 74 -0.65 16.34 -1.51
N VAL A 75 -0.42 16.29 -2.82
CA VAL A 75 0.92 16.02 -3.40
C VAL A 75 2.00 17.05 -3.00
N ALA A 76 1.57 18.26 -2.62
CA ALA A 76 2.46 19.29 -2.08
C ALA A 76 3.08 18.92 -0.73
N GLY A 77 2.55 17.90 -0.04
CA GLY A 77 3.09 17.38 1.22
C GLY A 77 4.35 16.54 1.06
N ILE A 78 4.65 16.03 -0.15
CA ILE A 78 5.95 15.41 -0.43
C ILE A 78 7.02 16.53 -0.43
N PRO A 79 8.19 16.36 0.19
CA PRO A 79 9.27 17.36 0.09
C PRO A 79 9.60 17.68 -1.38
N LYS A 80 9.97 18.94 -1.68
CA LYS A 80 10.21 19.38 -3.07
C LYS A 80 11.52 18.84 -3.64
N ASP A 81 12.49 18.62 -2.77
CA ASP A 81 13.80 18.04 -3.03
C ASP A 81 13.78 16.51 -3.07
N ASP A 82 12.70 15.89 -2.63
CA ASP A 82 12.46 14.46 -2.77
C ASP A 82 11.94 14.11 -4.16
N ILE A 83 12.81 14.28 -5.15
CA ILE A 83 12.51 14.02 -6.57
C ILE A 83 12.29 12.52 -6.80
N ALA A 84 13.07 11.68 -6.13
CA ALA A 84 13.06 10.23 -6.33
C ALA A 84 11.69 9.61 -6.01
N HIS A 85 11.10 9.89 -4.84
CA HIS A 85 9.79 9.33 -4.50
C HIS A 85 8.66 9.90 -5.38
N ARG A 86 8.78 11.16 -5.82
CA ARG A 86 7.82 11.77 -6.75
C ARG A 86 7.81 11.05 -8.09
N GLU A 87 8.98 10.79 -8.66
CA GLU A 87 9.13 10.08 -9.92
C GLU A 87 8.64 8.64 -9.81
N GLN A 88 9.04 7.91 -8.76
CA GLN A 88 8.59 6.53 -8.52
C GLN A 88 7.06 6.41 -8.44
N LEU A 89 6.40 7.32 -7.70
CA LEU A 89 4.94 7.34 -7.60
C LEU A 89 4.28 7.68 -8.95
N ALA A 90 4.81 8.67 -9.66
CA ALA A 90 4.28 9.07 -10.96
C ALA A 90 4.38 7.94 -11.99
N GLU A 91 5.54 7.26 -12.07
CA GLU A 91 5.76 6.13 -12.96
C GLU A 91 4.80 4.97 -12.66
N ALA A 92 4.67 4.57 -11.39
CA ALA A 92 3.76 3.50 -10.98
C ALA A 92 2.28 3.81 -11.29
N LEU A 93 1.85 5.06 -11.08
CA LEU A 93 0.50 5.51 -11.44
C LEU A 93 0.27 5.49 -12.96
N ASP A 94 1.29 5.88 -13.74
CA ASP A 94 1.21 5.86 -15.20
C ASP A 94 1.15 4.44 -15.77
N GLU A 95 1.91 3.51 -15.19
CA GLU A 95 1.81 2.08 -15.52
C GLU A 95 0.41 1.53 -15.26
N LEU A 96 -0.16 1.80 -14.07
CA LEU A 96 -1.52 1.38 -13.73
C LEU A 96 -2.55 2.01 -14.67
N ARG A 97 -2.43 3.32 -14.96
CA ARG A 97 -3.32 4.04 -15.87
C ARG A 97 -3.30 3.44 -17.28
N ARG A 98 -2.12 3.09 -17.80
CA ARG A 98 -1.98 2.45 -19.11
C ARG A 98 -2.64 1.07 -19.11
N ALA A 99 -2.38 0.25 -18.10
CA ALA A 99 -2.95 -1.10 -17.97
C ALA A 99 -4.49 -1.08 -17.88
N LEU A 100 -5.08 -0.06 -17.24
CA LEU A 100 -6.53 0.13 -17.19
C LEU A 100 -7.15 0.47 -18.55
N GLY A 101 -6.41 1.16 -19.43
CA GLY A 101 -6.89 1.57 -20.76
C GLY A 101 -6.67 0.52 -21.86
N THR A 102 -5.97 -0.57 -21.57
CA THR A 102 -5.64 -1.66 -22.52
C THR A 102 -6.59 -2.87 -22.44
N ASN A 103 -7.71 -2.75 -21.72
CA ASN A 103 -8.76 -3.77 -21.65
C ASN A 103 -9.98 -3.42 -22.51
#